data_AF-A0A9X6ACG1-F1
#
_entry.id   AF-A0A9X6ACG1-F1
#
_cell.length_a   1.000
_cell.length_b   1.000
_cell.length_c   1.000
_cell.angle_alpha   90.00
_cell.angle_beta   90.00
_cell.angle_gamma   90.00
#
_symmetry.space_group_name_H-M   'P 1'
#
loop_
_entity.id
_entity.type
_entity.pdbx_description
1 polymer ?
#
loop_
_entity_poly.entity_id
_entity_poly.type
_entity_poly.pdbx_seq_one_letter_code
_entity_poly.pdbx_strand_id
1 'polypeptide(L)'
;MADDPFVLGGTSFSSRLIMGTGGAPSLDVLERSLVASGTELTTVAMRRVNPSAHGSVLSVLDKLGIRVLPNTAGCFTAGEAVLTARLAREALGTELIKLEVIADERTLLP
;
A
#
# COMPACT_ATOMS: atom_id res chain seq x y z
N MET A 1 -14.25 20.95 -16.16
CA MET A 1 -13.70 19.65 -16.59
C MET A 1 -14.73 18.60 -16.19
N ALA A 2 -15.03 17.63 -17.05
CA ALA A 2 -15.92 16.54 -16.65
C ALA A 2 -15.25 15.77 -15.51
N ASP A 3 -16.02 15.41 -14.47
CA ASP A 3 -15.54 14.50 -13.43
C ASP A 3 -15.14 13.18 -14.10
N ASP A 4 -13.84 12.90 -14.12
CA ASP A 4 -13.25 11.67 -14.66
C ASP A 4 -12.62 10.87 -13.50
N PRO A 5 -13.46 10.27 -12.63
CA PRO A 5 -12.98 9.55 -11.46
C PRO A 5 -12.23 8.28 -11.84
N PHE A 6 -11.20 7.95 -11.07
CA PHE A 6 -10.54 6.65 -11.14
C PHE A 6 -11.31 5.64 -10.28
N VAL A 7 -11.84 4.58 -10.88
CA VAL A 7 -12.60 3.55 -10.15
C VAL A 7 -11.80 2.25 -10.05
N LEU A 8 -11.57 1.77 -8.83
CA LEU A 8 -10.86 0.52 -8.54
C LEU A 8 -11.59 -0.27 -7.45
N GLY A 9 -11.94 -1.52 -7.72
CA GLY A 9 -12.62 -2.40 -6.74
C GLY A 9 -13.95 -1.85 -6.22
N GLY A 10 -14.70 -1.13 -7.07
CA GLY A 10 -15.94 -0.46 -6.67
C GLY A 10 -15.76 0.82 -5.85
N THR A 11 -14.52 1.23 -5.56
CA THR A 11 -14.21 2.51 -4.91
C THR A 11 -13.81 3.55 -5.94
N SER A 12 -14.38 4.75 -5.84
CA SER A 12 -14.04 5.90 -6.69
C SER A 12 -12.98 6.76 -6.01
N PHE A 13 -12.00 7.23 -6.79
CA PHE A 13 -10.92 8.09 -6.36
C PHE A 13 -10.87 9.33 -7.26
N SER A 14 -10.59 10.50 -6.70
CA SER A 14 -10.40 11.72 -7.50
C SER A 14 -8.96 11.82 -8.02
N SER A 15 -7.99 11.33 -7.24
CA SER A 15 -6.59 11.22 -7.63
C SER A 15 -6.29 9.93 -8.42
N ARG A 16 -5.52 10.06 -9.51
CA ARG A 16 -4.96 8.95 -10.30
C ARG A 16 -3.54 8.55 -9.85
N LEU A 17 -2.97 9.28 -8.88
CA LEU A 17 -1.64 9.01 -8.36
C LEU A 17 -1.75 8.07 -7.16
N ILE A 18 -1.25 6.83 -7.32
CA ILE A 18 -1.11 5.86 -6.24
C ILE A 18 0.33 5.91 -5.73
N MET A 19 0.50 6.05 -4.41
CA MET A 19 1.83 6.20 -3.81
C MET A 19 2.32 4.92 -3.15
N GLY A 20 3.63 4.81 -2.97
CA GLY A 20 4.28 3.80 -2.14
C GLY A 20 4.86 4.40 -0.86
N THR A 21 5.15 3.54 0.11
CA THR A 21 5.75 3.94 1.40
C THR A 21 7.22 3.55 1.55
N GLY A 22 7.74 2.70 0.65
CA GLY A 22 9.15 2.31 0.63
C GLY A 22 10.07 3.48 0.26
N GLY A 23 11.28 3.50 0.82
CA GLY A 23 12.30 4.50 0.51
C GLY A 23 12.16 5.84 1.23
N ALA A 24 11.06 6.07 1.96
CA ALA A 24 10.95 7.27 2.79
C ALA A 24 11.96 7.22 3.96
N PRO A 25 12.77 8.28 4.16
CA PRO A 25 13.81 8.29 5.19
C PRO A 25 13.26 8.49 6.61
N SER A 26 12.04 9.01 6.73
CA SER A 26 11.31 9.15 8.00
C SER A 26 9.80 9.24 7.75
N LEU A 27 9.00 9.06 8.82
CA LEU A 27 7.54 9.23 8.74
C LEU A 27 7.14 10.67 8.45
N ASP A 28 7.88 11.67 8.96
CA ASP A 28 7.61 13.08 8.66
C ASP A 28 7.80 13.42 7.17
N VAL A 29 8.80 12.79 6.53
CA VAL A 29 9.01 12.95 5.08
C VAL A 29 7.92 12.23 4.29
N LEU A 30 7.53 11.03 4.73
CA LEU A 30 6.43 10.28 4.13
C LEU A 30 5.12 11.06 4.21
N GLU A 31 4.74 11.55 5.40
CA GLU A 31 3.52 12.32 5.63
C GLU A 31 3.43 13.53 4.72
N ARG A 32 4.49 14.36 4.68
CA ARG A 32 4.54 15.54 3.80
C ARG A 32 4.43 15.16 2.32
N SER A 33 5.06 14.05 1.91
CA SER A 33 5.00 13.57 0.52
C SER A 33 3.59 13.11 0.14
N LEU A 34 2.91 12.40 1.04
CA LEU A 34 1.54 11.94 0.84
C LEU A 34 0.57 13.13 0.70
N VAL A 35 0.66 14.11 1.61
CA VAL A 35 -0.14 15.33 1.55
C VAL A 35 0.09 16.10 0.25
N ALA A 36 1.36 16.31 -0.13
CA ALA A 36 1.71 17.02 -1.36
C ALA A 36 1.24 16.29 -2.63
N SER A 37 1.21 14.96 -2.61
CA SER A 37 0.78 14.15 -3.75
C SER A 37 -0.73 14.15 -3.98
N GLY A 38 -1.53 14.45 -2.95
CA GLY A 38 -2.99 14.30 -3.00
C GLY A 38 -3.44 12.85 -3.27
N THR A 39 -2.60 11.85 -2.95
CA THR A 39 -2.96 10.44 -3.11
C THR A 39 -4.09 10.05 -2.15
N GLU A 40 -4.99 9.20 -2.63
CA GLU A 40 -6.08 8.63 -1.84
C GLU A 40 -5.86 7.13 -1.58
N LEU A 41 -4.85 6.53 -2.21
CA LEU A 41 -4.52 5.11 -2.12
C LEU A 41 -3.00 4.92 -2.04
N THR A 42 -2.53 4.30 -0.97
CA THR A 42 -1.08 4.13 -0.74
C THR A 42 -0.72 2.69 -0.41
N THR A 43 0.34 2.20 -1.06
CA THR A 43 0.81 0.83 -0.91
C THR A 43 1.64 0.62 0.35
N VAL A 44 1.40 -0.50 1.05
CA VAL A 44 2.13 -0.89 2.26
C VAL A 44 2.58 -2.34 2.15
N ALA A 45 3.87 -2.59 2.40
CA ALA A 45 4.42 -3.94 2.44
C ALA A 45 4.11 -4.62 3.77
N MET A 46 3.42 -5.76 3.73
CA MET A 46 2.94 -6.46 4.93
C MET A 46 4.07 -6.92 5.86
N ARG A 47 5.27 -7.18 5.33
CA ARG A 47 6.44 -7.61 6.11
C ARG A 47 6.91 -6.59 7.15
N ARG A 48 6.52 -5.32 7.00
CA ARG A 48 6.96 -4.20 7.86
C ARG A 48 5.85 -3.69 8.77
N VAL A 49 4.68 -4.33 8.76
CA VAL A 49 3.53 -3.89 9.53
C VAL A 49 3.52 -4.62 10.88
N ASN A 50 3.72 -3.85 11.95
CA ASN A 50 3.32 -4.28 13.29
C ASN A 50 2.04 -3.51 13.65
N PRO A 51 0.86 -4.17 13.70
CA PRO A 51 -0.41 -3.52 14.03
C PRO A 51 -0.42 -2.83 15.39
N SER A 52 0.42 -3.28 16.32
CA SER A 52 0.48 -2.78 17.70
C SER A 52 1.50 -1.64 17.89
N ALA A 53 2.22 -1.23 16.84
CA ALA A 53 3.24 -0.19 16.94
C ALA A 53 2.62 1.21 16.76
N HIS A 54 2.70 2.03 17.80
CA HIS A 54 2.41 3.47 17.72
C HIS A 54 3.50 4.19 16.92
N GLY A 55 3.10 5.14 16.06
CA GLY A 55 4.02 5.81 15.13
C GLY A 55 4.46 4.90 13.99
N SER A 56 3.52 4.21 13.35
CA SER A 56 3.77 3.37 12.17
C SER A 56 3.25 4.03 10.89
N VAL A 57 3.63 3.49 9.73
CA VAL A 57 3.09 3.92 8.43
C VAL A 57 1.56 3.88 8.42
N LEU A 58 0.94 2.86 9.02
CA LEU A 58 -0.52 2.75 9.10
C LEU A 58 -1.14 3.91 9.87
N SER A 59 -0.52 4.34 10.98
CA SER A 59 -1.02 5.48 11.75
C SER A 59 -0.95 6.80 10.98
N VAL A 60 0.05 6.97 10.10
CA VAL A 60 0.14 8.14 9.21
C VAL A 60 -0.98 8.10 8.16
N LEU A 61 -1.22 6.95 7.54
CA LEU A 61 -2.27 6.80 6.54
C LEU A 61 -3.67 7.01 7.14
N ASP A 62 -3.92 6.45 8.33
CA ASP A 62 -5.17 6.63 9.07
C ASP A 62 -5.41 8.11 9.43
N LYS A 63 -4.39 8.79 9.99
CA LYS A 63 -4.43 10.23 10.28
C LYS A 63 -4.79 11.08 9.06
N LEU A 64 -4.29 10.70 7.88
CA LEU A 64 -4.53 11.42 6.63
C LEU A 64 -5.81 10.98 5.90
N GLY A 65 -6.53 9.96 6.40
CA GLY A 65 -7.69 9.39 5.71
C GLY A 65 -7.35 8.70 4.39
N ILE A 66 -6.09 8.27 4.20
CA ILE A 66 -5.62 7.62 2.98
C ILE A 66 -5.89 6.12 3.06
N ARG A 67 -6.50 5.54 2.03
CA ARG A 67 -6.78 4.11 1.98
C ARG A 67 -5.48 3.31 1.81
N VAL A 68 -5.38 2.21 2.56
CA VAL A 68 -4.25 1.29 2.49
C VAL A 68 -4.45 0.27 1.36
N LEU A 69 -3.44 0.10 0.51
CA LEU A 69 -3.35 -0.97 -0.48
C LEU A 69 -2.22 -1.94 -0.08
N PRO A 70 -2.51 -3.06 0.60
CA PRO A 70 -1.47 -4.00 0.95
C PRO A 70 -0.81 -4.60 -0.29
N ASN A 71 0.45 -5.00 -0.17
CA ASN A 71 1.17 -5.70 -1.23
C ASN A 71 1.90 -6.95 -0.71
N THR A 72 2.22 -7.85 -1.63
CA THR A 72 2.98 -9.08 -1.36
C THR A 72 4.46 -8.93 -1.66
N ALA A 73 5.04 -7.73 -1.48
CA ALA A 73 6.43 -7.47 -1.80
C ALA A 73 7.38 -8.45 -1.10
N GLY A 74 8.41 -8.87 -1.85
CA GLY A 74 9.42 -9.86 -1.44
C GLY A 74 8.96 -11.32 -1.48
N CYS A 75 7.72 -11.62 -1.90
CA CYS A 75 7.29 -13.01 -2.10
C CYS A 75 7.94 -13.56 -3.38
N PHE A 76 8.49 -14.78 -3.29
CA PHE A 76 9.17 -15.45 -4.41
C PHE A 76 8.32 -16.55 -5.03
N THR A 77 7.25 -16.95 -4.35
CA THR A 77 6.34 -17.99 -4.84
C THR A 77 4.89 -17.54 -4.77
N ALA A 78 4.06 -18.13 -5.62
CA ALA A 78 2.62 -17.93 -5.57
C ALA A 78 2.03 -18.32 -4.20
N GLY A 79 2.55 -19.38 -3.56
CA GLY A 79 2.10 -19.82 -2.24
C GLY A 79 2.34 -18.75 -1.17
N GLU A 80 3.52 -18.14 -1.16
CA GLU A 80 3.85 -17.04 -0.25
C GLU A 80 2.99 -15.81 -0.49
N ALA A 81 2.77 -15.45 -1.75
CA ALA A 81 1.95 -14.29 -2.10
C ALA A 81 0.49 -14.49 -1.69
N VAL A 82 -0.09 -15.66 -1.94
CA VAL A 82 -1.46 -16.00 -1.53
C VAL A 82 -1.59 -15.99 -0.01
N LEU A 83 -0.63 -16.55 0.72
CA LEU A 83 -0.62 -16.51 2.18
C LEU A 83 -0.57 -15.06 2.69
N THR A 84 0.34 -14.25 2.14
CA THR A 84 0.50 -12.84 2.51
C THR A 84 -0.76 -12.03 2.22
N ALA A 85 -1.41 -12.26 1.08
CA ALA A 85 -2.66 -11.60 0.72
C ALA A 85 -3.80 -11.93 1.70
N ARG A 86 -3.91 -13.21 2.12
CA ARG A 86 -4.91 -13.61 3.13
C ARG A 86 -4.65 -12.94 4.47
N LEU A 87 -3.40 -12.92 4.94
CA LEU A 87 -3.03 -12.23 6.17
C LEU A 87 -3.32 -10.73 6.10
N ALA A 88 -3.04 -10.09 4.95
CA ALA A 88 -3.33 -8.68 4.74
C ALA A 88 -4.83 -8.37 4.81
N ARG A 89 -5.67 -9.22 4.21
CA ARG A 89 -7.12 -9.06 4.27
C ARG A 89 -7.62 -9.12 5.70
N GLU A 90 -7.21 -10.11 6.48
CA GLU A 90 -7.66 -10.22 7.88
C GLU A 90 -7.13 -9.07 8.75
N ALA A 91 -5.88 -8.63 8.53
CA ALA A 91 -5.26 -7.57 9.32
C ALA A 91 -5.81 -6.17 9.02
N LEU A 92 -6.21 -5.91 7.78
CA LEU A 92 -6.58 -4.56 7.30
C LEU A 92 -8.04 -4.44 6.86
N GLY A 93 -8.82 -5.52 6.88
CA GLY A 93 -10.23 -5.53 6.47
C GLY A 93 -10.46 -5.08 5.03
N THR A 94 -9.57 -5.45 4.11
CA THR A 94 -9.58 -4.97 2.71
C THR A 94 -9.64 -6.12 1.71
N GLU A 95 -10.44 -5.94 0.66
CA GLU A 95 -10.56 -6.88 -0.46
C GLU A 95 -9.54 -6.61 -1.59
N LEU A 96 -8.77 -5.53 -1.48
CA LEU A 96 -7.76 -5.15 -2.47
C LEU A 96 -6.36 -5.62 -2.06
N ILE A 97 -5.62 -6.16 -3.03
CA ILE A 97 -4.20 -6.53 -2.88
C ILE A 97 -3.42 -6.12 -4.13
N LYS A 98 -2.23 -5.52 -3.95
CA LYS A 98 -1.23 -5.38 -5.00
C LYS A 98 -0.37 -6.65 -5.02
N LEU A 99 -0.64 -7.53 -5.98
CA LEU A 99 0.14 -8.74 -6.18
C LEU A 99 1.54 -8.40 -6.71
N GLU A 100 2.54 -8.95 -6.04
CA GLU A 100 3.95 -8.89 -6.41
C GLU A 100 4.56 -10.27 -6.11
N VAL A 101 5.12 -10.91 -7.13
CA VAL A 101 5.90 -12.14 -7.02
C VAL A 101 7.16 -11.91 -7.84
N ILE A 102 8.33 -12.03 -7.21
CA ILE A 102 9.62 -11.74 -7.84
C ILE A 102 10.45 -13.02 -7.96
N ALA A 103 11.25 -13.16 -9.01
CA ALA A 103 12.21 -14.24 -9.16
C ALA A 103 13.59 -13.87 -8.60
N ASP A 104 13.95 -12.58 -8.61
CA ASP A 104 15.29 -12.11 -8.27
C ASP A 104 15.26 -10.72 -7.61
N GLU A 105 16.00 -10.56 -6.51
CA GLU A 105 16.04 -9.31 -5.73
C GLU A 105 16.82 -8.18 -6.42
N ARG A 106 17.68 -8.50 -7.40
CA ARG A 106 18.49 -7.50 -8.10
C ARG A 106 17.67 -6.78 -9.18
N THR A 107 16.89 -7.53 -9.94
CA THR A 107 16.09 -7.02 -11.06
C THR A 107 14.64 -6.74 -10.67
N LEU A 108 14.15 -7.37 -9.60
CA LEU A 108 12.76 -7.30 -9.14
C LEU A 108 11.74 -7.76 -10.20
N LEU A 109 12.20 -8.49 -11.21
CA LEU A 109 11.35 -9.06 -12.25
C LEU A 109 10.75 -10.40 -11.75
N PRO A 110 9.54 -10.75 -12.24
CA PRO A 110 8.91 -12.04 -11.95
C PRO A 110 9.63 -13.22 -12.58
#